data_AF-A0A0C2MUM4-F1
#
_entry.id   AF-A0A0C2MUM4-F1
#
_cell.length_a   1.000
_cell.length_b   1.000
_cell.length_c   1.000
_cell.angle_alpha   90.00
_cell.angle_beta   90.00
_cell.angle_gamma   90.00
#
_symmetry.space_group_name_H-M   'P 1'
#
loop_
_entity.id
_entity.type
_entity.pdbx_description
1 polymer ?
#
loop_
_entity_poly.entity_id
_entity_poly.type
_entity_poly.pdbx_seq_one_letter_code
_entity_poly.pdbx_strand_id
1 'polypeptide(L)'
;MLHLSETSRQDTEITCICPNCSQDDYCRTDHYCFSLAKKINETTYSIRRSCAYGKKFPISEPEFCDHEGQDDKIFIKCCFSDFCNNHSLSEILPQSMKK
;
A
#
# COMPACT_ATOMS: atom_id res chain seq x y z
N MET A 1 -11.79 -44.95 -4.31
CA MET A 1 -12.32 -43.59 -4.06
C MET A 1 -11.15 -42.63 -4.09
N LEU A 2 -11.04 -41.82 -5.14
CA LEU A 2 -10.05 -40.75 -5.25
C LEU A 2 -10.63 -39.52 -4.52
N HIS A 3 -10.08 -39.15 -3.36
CA HIS A 3 -10.38 -37.86 -2.75
C HIS A 3 -9.52 -36.80 -3.46
N LEU A 4 -10.15 -36.01 -4.32
CA LEU A 4 -9.57 -34.76 -4.80
C LEU A 4 -9.78 -33.67 -3.74
N SER A 5 -8.66 -33.02 -3.43
CA SER A 5 -8.49 -31.57 -3.30
C SER A 5 -9.34 -30.79 -2.30
N GLU A 6 -8.65 -30.18 -1.33
CA GLU A 6 -8.67 -28.73 -1.10
C GLU A 6 -7.47 -28.38 -0.21
N THR A 7 -6.35 -28.02 -0.82
CA THR A 7 -5.33 -27.23 -0.12
C THR A 7 -5.98 -25.92 0.26
N SER A 8 -6.43 -25.76 1.51
CA SER A 8 -6.73 -24.46 2.09
C SER A 8 -5.52 -23.57 1.82
N ARG A 9 -5.66 -22.61 0.90
CA ARG A 9 -4.84 -21.41 0.97
C ARG A 9 -5.08 -20.88 2.36
N GLN A 10 -4.07 -20.93 3.21
CA GLN A 10 -4.07 -20.16 4.45
C GLN A 10 -4.33 -18.72 4.02
N ASP A 11 -5.53 -18.21 4.30
CA ASP A 11 -5.88 -16.81 4.12
C ASP A 11 -4.92 -15.99 4.98
N THR A 12 -3.75 -15.66 4.46
CA THR A 12 -2.82 -14.73 5.11
C THR A 12 -3.33 -13.32 4.90
N GLU A 13 -4.44 -13.03 5.58
CA GLU A 13 -4.87 -11.66 5.83
C GLU A 13 -3.76 -10.96 6.62
N ILE A 14 -3.28 -9.84 6.08
CA ILE A 14 -2.30 -8.97 6.73
C ILE A 14 -3.00 -7.74 7.30
N THR A 15 -2.44 -7.19 8.38
CA THR A 15 -2.92 -5.96 9.01
C THR A 15 -2.05 -4.78 8.55
N CYS A 16 -2.66 -3.67 8.17
CA CYS A 16 -1.95 -2.45 7.73
C CYS A 16 -2.25 -1.28 8.64
N ILE A 17 -1.32 -0.32 8.72
CA ILE A 17 -1.56 0.98 9.34
C ILE A 17 -2.53 1.75 8.44
N CYS A 18 -3.64 2.22 9.02
CA CYS A 18 -4.56 3.12 8.34
C CYS A 18 -5.15 4.15 9.31
N PRO A 19 -4.54 5.34 9.39
CA PRO A 19 -5.07 6.43 10.19
C PRO A 19 -6.46 6.80 9.67
N ASN A 20 -7.44 6.84 10.55
CA ASN A 20 -8.84 7.15 10.24
C ASN A 20 -9.61 6.09 9.40
N CYS A 21 -9.13 4.85 9.27
CA CYS A 21 -9.93 3.78 8.66
C CYS A 21 -10.97 3.18 9.62
N SER A 22 -10.61 3.05 10.90
CA SER A 22 -11.39 2.37 11.94
C SER A 22 -11.08 3.00 13.32
N GLN A 23 -11.74 2.54 14.38
CA GLN A 23 -11.49 3.00 15.75
C GLN A 23 -10.04 2.75 16.21
N ASP A 24 -9.37 1.74 15.64
CA ASP A 24 -8.02 1.35 16.06
C ASP A 24 -6.91 1.88 15.14
N ASP A 25 -7.21 2.69 14.11
CA ASP A 25 -6.23 3.16 13.10
C ASP A 25 -5.53 2.03 12.31
N TYR A 26 -6.18 0.87 12.21
CA TYR A 26 -5.74 -0.26 11.40
C TYR A 26 -6.84 -0.76 10.48
N CYS A 27 -6.43 -1.48 9.44
CA CYS A 27 -7.30 -2.21 8.54
C CYS A 27 -6.66 -3.56 8.21
N ARG A 28 -7.47 -4.51 7.73
CA ARG A 28 -6.97 -5.82 7.29
C ARG A 28 -7.29 -6.07 5.82
N THR A 29 -6.42 -6.82 5.15
CA THR A 29 -6.53 -7.15 3.71
C THR A 29 -5.82 -8.45 3.38
N ASP A 30 -6.30 -9.15 2.37
CA ASP A 30 -5.70 -10.31 1.72
C ASP A 30 -4.73 -9.94 0.58
N HIS A 31 -4.53 -8.64 0.31
CA HIS A 31 -3.66 -8.13 -0.74
C HIS A 31 -2.36 -7.52 -0.16
N TYR A 32 -2.29 -6.18 -0.09
CA TYR A 32 -1.09 -5.45 0.31
C TYR A 32 -1.42 -4.19 1.10
N CYS A 33 -0.46 -3.75 1.90
CA CYS A 33 -0.47 -2.44 2.54
C CYS A 33 0.18 -1.41 1.61
N PHE A 34 -0.27 -0.16 1.65
CA PHE A 34 0.40 0.93 0.92
C PHE A 34 0.64 2.17 1.76
N SER A 35 1.70 2.90 1.41
CA SER A 35 1.96 4.28 1.80
C SER A 35 1.99 5.14 0.54
N LEU A 36 1.27 6.26 0.56
CA LEU A 36 1.17 7.20 -0.54
C LEU A 36 1.64 8.57 -0.06
N ALA A 37 2.69 9.10 -0.68
CA ALA A 37 3.14 10.47 -0.49
C ALA A 37 2.58 11.34 -1.63
N LYS A 38 1.79 12.36 -1.30
CA LYS A 38 1.25 13.33 -2.25
C LYS A 38 1.88 14.70 -2.01
N LYS A 39 2.48 15.27 -3.04
CA LYS A 39 3.00 16.63 -3.04
C LYS A 39 1.85 17.63 -2.93
N ILE A 40 1.86 18.46 -1.89
CA ILE A 40 0.87 19.53 -1.68
C ILE A 40 1.39 20.83 -2.31
N ASN A 41 2.67 21.12 -2.12
CA ASN A 41 3.40 22.26 -2.69
C ASN A 41 4.88 21.88 -2.87
N GLU A 42 5.75 22.83 -3.18
CA GLU A 42 7.16 22.55 -3.49
C GLU A 42 7.93 21.81 -2.38
N THR A 43 7.60 22.05 -1.12
CA THR A 43 8.35 21.54 0.04
C THR A 43 7.53 20.59 0.92
N THR A 44 6.22 20.55 0.75
CA THR A 44 5.30 19.86 1.65
C THR A 44 4.65 18.67 0.97
N TYR A 45 4.66 17.53 1.66
CA TYR A 45 4.01 16.30 1.25
C TYR A 45 3.04 15.82 2.34
N SER A 46 1.89 15.29 1.94
CA SER A 46 1.05 14.48 2.83
C SER A 46 1.37 13.01 2.65
N ILE A 47 1.34 12.24 3.74
CA ILE A 47 1.46 10.78 3.69
C ILE A 47 0.12 10.17 4.09
N ARG A 48 -0.43 9.30 3.25
CA ARG A 48 -1.58 8.46 3.54
C ARG A 48 -1.15 7.01 3.60
N ARG A 49 -1.77 6.24 4.50
CA ARG A 49 -1.53 4.81 4.67
C ARG A 49 -2.86 4.08 4.67
N SER A 50 -2.95 2.94 4.02
CA SER A 50 -4.17 2.11 4.04
C SER A 50 -3.92 0.70 3.51
N CYS A 51 -4.98 -0.09 3.53
CA CYS A 51 -5.07 -1.40 2.89
C CYS A 51 -5.52 -1.26 1.45
N ALA A 52 -4.96 -2.07 0.56
CA ALA A 52 -5.57 -2.31 -0.73
C ALA A 52 -6.74 -3.29 -0.56
N TYR A 53 -7.88 -3.01 -1.20
CA TYR A 53 -9.00 -3.93 -1.28
C TYR A 53 -9.25 -4.22 -2.76
N GLY A 54 -9.35 -5.50 -3.14
CA GLY A 54 -9.46 -5.93 -4.53
C GLY A 54 -10.47 -5.15 -5.37
N LYS A 55 -10.13 -4.93 -6.65
CA LYS A 55 -10.93 -4.33 -7.75
C LYS A 55 -11.48 -2.90 -7.60
N LYS A 56 -11.26 -2.19 -6.49
CA LYS A 56 -11.77 -0.80 -6.32
C LYS A 56 -10.77 0.32 -6.63
N PHE A 57 -9.57 -0.01 -7.06
CA PHE A 57 -8.66 0.98 -7.63
C PHE A 57 -8.72 0.91 -9.17
N PRO A 58 -8.88 2.05 -9.88
CA PRO A 58 -8.97 2.09 -11.35
C PRO A 58 -7.63 1.79 -12.04
N ILE A 59 -6.60 1.43 -11.28
CA ILE A 59 -5.23 1.18 -11.72
C ILE A 59 -4.99 -0.31 -11.48
N SER A 60 -4.49 -1.04 -12.46
CA SER A 60 -4.23 -2.47 -12.28
C SER A 60 -3.21 -2.67 -11.14
N GLU A 61 -3.35 -3.72 -10.34
CA GLU A 61 -2.52 -3.97 -9.13
C GLU A 61 -1.00 -3.77 -9.32
N PRO A 62 -0.39 -4.15 -10.47
CA PRO A 62 1.02 -3.86 -10.73
C PRO A 62 1.27 -2.35 -10.89
N GLU A 63 0.43 -1.65 -11.65
CA GLU A 63 0.59 -0.22 -11.92
C GLU A 63 0.45 0.66 -10.67
N PHE A 64 -0.33 0.25 -9.67
CA PHE A 64 -0.49 1.04 -8.44
C PHE A 64 0.77 1.04 -7.57
N CYS A 65 1.47 -0.09 -7.52
CA CYS A 65 2.70 -0.26 -6.74
C CYS A 65 3.96 0.05 -7.56
N ASP A 66 3.89 -0.07 -8.88
CA ASP A 66 4.95 0.25 -9.85
C ASP A 66 4.85 1.69 -10.39
N HIS A 67 3.96 2.54 -9.85
CA HIS A 67 3.95 3.97 -10.13
C HIS A 67 5.13 4.68 -9.44
N GLU A 68 6.35 4.30 -9.85
CA GLU A 68 7.49 5.20 -9.87
C GLU A 68 7.25 6.26 -10.95
N GLY A 69 6.42 7.27 -10.66
CA GLY A 69 6.49 8.56 -11.35
C GLY A 69 5.84 8.67 -12.74
N GLN A 70 4.53 8.38 -12.86
CA GLN A 70 3.74 8.99 -13.96
C GLN A 70 3.14 10.36 -13.56
N ASP A 71 3.06 10.67 -12.28
CA ASP A 71 2.67 11.98 -11.77
C ASP A 71 3.73 12.44 -10.76
N ASP A 72 4.50 13.48 -11.09
CA ASP A 72 5.55 14.09 -10.24
C ASP A 72 5.05 14.54 -8.84
N LYS A 73 3.76 14.39 -8.59
CA LYS A 73 3.08 14.78 -7.35
C LYS A 73 2.62 13.59 -6.52
N ILE A 74 2.68 12.35 -6.98
CA ILE A 74 2.18 11.17 -6.23
C ILE A 74 3.21 10.04 -6.29
N PHE A 75 3.60 9.55 -5.11
CA PHE A 75 4.55 8.45 -4.93
C PHE A 75 3.94 7.39 -4.03
N ILE A 76 4.05 6.12 -4.42
CA ILE A 76 3.39 5.02 -3.72
C ILE A 76 4.44 3.95 -3.43
N LYS A 77 4.33 3.33 -2.25
CA LYS A 77 5.11 2.17 -1.86
C LYS A 77 4.20 1.11 -1.27
N CYS A 78 4.34 -0.11 -1.75
CA CYS A 78 3.55 -1.26 -1.31
C CYS A 78 4.42 -2.27 -0.56
N CYS A 79 3.79 -3.05 0.31
CA CYS A 79 4.43 -4.11 1.07
C CYS A 79 3.40 -5.15 1.54
N PHE A 80 3.87 -6.35 1.89
CA PHE A 80 3.05 -7.56 2.01
C PHE A 80 3.17 -8.26 3.38
N SER A 81 3.42 -7.49 4.45
CA SER A 81 3.52 -8.02 5.81
C SER A 81 2.81 -7.12 6.81
N ASP A 82 2.54 -7.62 8.01
CA ASP A 82 1.85 -6.84 9.04
C ASP A 82 2.56 -5.51 9.34
N PHE A 83 1.76 -4.43 9.35
CA PHE A 83 2.13 -3.04 9.66
C PHE A 83 3.30 -2.48 8.84
N CYS A 84 3.61 -3.08 7.70
CA CYS A 84 4.81 -2.76 6.91
C CYS A 84 4.78 -1.36 6.29
N ASN A 85 3.61 -0.76 6.12
CA ASN A 85 3.42 0.54 5.47
C ASN A 85 3.73 1.73 6.40
N ASN A 86 4.59 1.54 7.39
CA ASN A 86 5.12 2.59 8.24
C ASN A 86 6.31 3.33 7.60
N HIS A 87 6.23 3.62 6.30
CA HIS A 87 7.30 4.30 5.60
C HIS A 87 7.33 5.80 5.94
N SER A 88 8.54 6.34 6.09
CA SER A 88 8.83 7.78 6.12
C SER A 88 8.80 8.37 4.70
N LEU A 89 8.75 9.70 4.60
CA LEU A 89 8.75 10.39 3.30
C LEU A 89 10.00 10.02 2.46
N SER A 90 11.17 9.95 3.10
CA SER A 90 12.42 9.59 2.41
C SER A 90 12.45 8.14 1.94
N GLU A 91 11.65 7.24 2.50
CA GLU A 91 11.53 5.86 2.02
C GLU A 91 10.54 5.69 0.87
N ILE A 92 9.63 6.65 0.70
CA ILE A 92 8.59 6.66 -0.35
C ILE A 92 9.10 7.43 -1.58
N LEU A 93 9.82 8.54 -1.39
CA LEU A 93 10.31 9.36 -2.50
C LEU A 93 11.45 8.67 -3.27
N PRO A 94 11.50 8.82 -4.61
CA PRO A 94 12.59 8.31 -5.42
C PRO A 94 13.92 8.96 -5.05
N GLN A 95 15.03 8.23 -5.21
CA GLN A 95 16.36 8.72 -4.82
C GLN A 95 16.75 10.02 -5.51
N SER A 96 16.28 10.24 -6.74
CA SER A 96 16.52 11.46 -7.53
C SER A 96 15.98 12.74 -6.89
N MET A 97 15.03 12.65 -5.94
CA MET A 97 14.42 13.79 -5.26
C MET A 97 15.01 14.07 -3.87
N LYS A 98 15.97 13.26 -3.40
CA LYS A 98 16.59 13.37 -2.06
C LYS A 98 17.82 14.28 -2.05
N LYS A 99 17.69 15.46 -2.66
CA LYS A 99 18.78 16.45 -2.79
C LYS A 99 19.07 17.18 -1.50
#